data_AF-A0AAW2XN02-F1
#
_entry.id   AF-A0AAW2XN02-F1
#
_cell.length_a   1.000
_cell.length_b   1.000
_cell.length_c   1.000
_cell.angle_alpha   90.00
_cell.angle_beta   90.00
_cell.angle_gamma   90.00
#
_symmetry.space_group_name_H-M   'P 1'
#
loop_
_entity.id
_entity.type
_entity.pdbx_description
1 polymer ?
#
loop_
_entity_poly.entity_id
_entity_poly.type
_entity_poly.pdbx_seq_one_letter_code
_entity_poly.pdbx_strand_id
1 'polypeptide(L)'
;MFVDVKIHGKRIRAMIDTGATHNYLASAKVERLGLVLEKGVGRVKAINSVAQPIYGVAKSVLIKVGAYEGKTNLSIVVMDDFKLILGLDFLRDTRTVVLLHVDSLMMMGTKPCVIPTLAGRTGERNLPAMLFEKGCKRSEPSVRFSNEIEKNPWRNKEVVERV
;
A
#
# COMPACT_ATOMS: atom_id res chain seq x y z
N MET A 1 8.60 1.74 -1.89
CA MET A 1 8.93 2.07 -3.30
C MET A 1 8.10 3.27 -3.72
N PHE A 2 8.66 4.22 -4.50
CA PHE A 2 7.94 5.43 -4.87
C PHE A 2 7.78 5.61 -6.37
N VAL A 3 6.70 6.25 -6.79
CA VAL A 3 6.51 6.67 -8.19
C VAL A 3 6.08 8.12 -8.25
N ASP A 4 6.47 8.80 -9.32
CA ASP A 4 5.93 10.12 -9.63
C ASP A 4 4.54 9.98 -10.24
N VAL A 5 3.60 10.70 -9.66
CA VAL A 5 2.19 10.72 -10.04
C VAL A 5 1.79 12.15 -10.39
N LYS A 6 0.87 12.31 -11.34
CA LYS A 6 0.15 13.57 -11.54
C LYS A 6 -1.31 13.39 -11.16
N ILE A 7 -1.80 14.30 -10.32
CA ILE A 7 -3.23 14.46 -10.03
C ILE A 7 -3.62 15.87 -10.47
N HIS A 8 -4.61 15.97 -11.36
CA HIS A 8 -5.01 17.25 -11.97
C HIS A 8 -3.80 18.07 -12.50
N GLY A 9 -2.85 17.38 -13.16
CA GLY A 9 -1.63 17.99 -13.71
C GLY A 9 -0.52 18.30 -12.68
N LYS A 10 -0.82 18.27 -11.38
CA LYS A 10 0.12 18.59 -10.30
C LYS A 10 0.89 17.34 -9.88
N ARG A 11 2.23 17.45 -9.84
CA ARG A 11 3.12 16.34 -9.45
C ARG A 11 3.05 16.07 -7.94
N ILE A 12 2.96 14.79 -7.59
CA ILE A 12 3.02 14.27 -6.23
C ILE A 12 3.76 12.93 -6.25
N ARG A 13 4.60 12.69 -5.24
CA ARG A 13 5.27 11.41 -5.05
C ARG A 13 4.35 10.47 -4.29
N ALA A 14 4.09 9.29 -4.84
CA ALA A 14 3.25 8.26 -4.23
C ALA A 14 4.11 7.10 -3.74
N MET A 15 3.86 6.64 -2.52
CA MET A 15 4.34 5.36 -2.03
C MET A 15 3.46 4.25 -2.60
N ILE A 16 4.08 3.21 -3.13
CA ILE A 16 3.39 1.95 -3.43
C ILE A 16 3.44 1.08 -2.19
N ASP A 17 2.28 0.69 -1.69
CA ASP A 17 2.15 -0.08 -0.45
C ASP A 17 1.15 -1.23 -0.62
N THR A 18 1.68 -2.45 -0.73
CA THR A 18 0.85 -3.67 -0.81
C THR A 18 0.20 -4.05 0.53
N GLY A 19 0.64 -3.44 1.64
CA GLY A 19 0.05 -3.60 2.96
C GLY A 19 -1.12 -2.66 3.24
N ALA A 20 -1.33 -1.65 2.39
CA ALA A 20 -2.46 -0.72 2.51
C ALA A 20 -3.66 -1.21 1.71
N THR A 21 -4.81 -1.39 2.36
CA THR A 21 -6.04 -1.82 1.67
C THR A 21 -6.55 -0.74 0.69
N HIS A 22 -6.58 0.51 1.13
CA HIS A 22 -7.09 1.64 0.34
C HIS A 22 -5.97 2.59 -0.06
N ASN A 23 -6.30 3.51 -0.96
CA ASN A 23 -5.41 4.64 -1.27
C ASN A 23 -5.62 5.77 -0.27
N TYR A 24 -4.52 6.39 0.17
CA TYR A 24 -4.54 7.45 1.16
C TYR A 24 -3.84 8.71 0.66
N LEU A 25 -4.39 9.87 0.97
CA LEU A 25 -3.77 11.17 0.68
C LEU A 25 -3.65 11.96 1.97
N ALA A 26 -2.49 12.58 2.18
CA ALA A 26 -2.30 13.50 3.30
C ALA A 26 -3.26 14.69 3.16
N SER A 27 -3.99 15.00 4.23
CA SER A 27 -4.96 16.11 4.28
C SER A 27 -4.37 17.44 3.81
N ALA A 28 -3.11 17.71 4.16
CA ALA A 28 -2.36 18.89 3.73
C ALA A 28 -2.16 19.02 2.20
N LYS A 29 -2.52 18.00 1.40
CA LYS A 29 -2.42 18.02 -0.07
C LYS A 29 -3.75 18.26 -0.77
N VAL A 30 -4.89 18.22 -0.06
CA VAL A 30 -6.23 18.36 -0.65
C VAL A 30 -6.39 19.69 -1.38
N GLU A 31 -6.13 20.81 -0.70
CA GLU A 31 -6.25 22.16 -1.26
C GLU A 31 -5.30 22.35 -2.45
N ARG A 32 -4.02 22.00 -2.27
CA ARG A 32 -3.02 22.08 -3.33
C ARG A 32 -3.46 21.30 -4.57
N LEU A 33 -4.10 20.15 -4.42
CA LEU A 33 -4.55 19.32 -5.55
C LEU A 33 -5.94 19.72 -6.08
N GLY A 34 -6.64 20.65 -5.41
CA GLY A 34 -7.98 21.09 -5.80
C GLY A 34 -9.00 19.95 -5.75
N LEU A 35 -8.92 19.10 -4.72
CA LEU A 35 -9.83 17.97 -4.57
C LEU A 35 -11.08 18.37 -3.81
N VAL A 36 -12.23 17.95 -4.32
CA VAL A 36 -13.52 18.05 -3.61
C VAL A 36 -13.73 16.77 -2.81
N LEU A 37 -14.09 16.93 -1.54
CA LEU A 37 -14.26 15.81 -0.63
C LEU A 37 -15.74 15.52 -0.42
N GLU A 38 -16.07 14.23 -0.48
CA GLU A 38 -17.31 13.71 0.09
C GLU A 38 -17.10 13.33 1.56
N LYS A 39 -18.19 13.28 2.32
CA LYS A 39 -18.15 12.86 3.73
C LYS A 39 -17.57 11.44 3.81
N GLY A 40 -16.43 11.33 4.49
CA GLY A 40 -15.82 10.06 4.84
C GLY A 40 -16.48 9.47 6.08
N VAL A 41 -16.48 8.14 6.19
CA VAL A 41 -16.91 7.42 7.39
C VAL A 41 -15.81 6.42 7.77
N GLY A 42 -15.50 6.33 9.06
CA GLY A 42 -14.57 5.35 9.59
C GLY A 42 -13.21 5.92 10.00
N ARG A 43 -12.31 4.99 10.35
CA ARG A 43 -10.96 5.28 10.84
C ARG A 43 -9.97 4.35 10.14
N VAL A 44 -8.77 4.83 9.91
CA VAL A 44 -7.63 4.03 9.44
C VAL A 44 -6.71 3.75 10.61
N LYS A 45 -6.14 2.54 10.70
CA LYS A 45 -5.14 2.19 11.69
C LYS A 45 -4.00 1.45 10.98
N ALA A 46 -2.77 1.94 11.14
CA ALA A 46 -1.59 1.14 10.82
C ALA A 46 -1.31 0.18 11.99
N ILE A 47 -0.67 -0.97 11.72
CA ILE A 47 -0.54 -2.08 12.66
C ILE A 47 -0.10 -1.63 14.08
N ASN A 48 0.82 -0.67 14.16
CA ASN A 48 1.37 -0.16 15.43
C ASN A 48 1.03 1.30 15.72
N SER A 49 -0.03 1.86 15.12
CA SER A 49 -0.42 3.27 15.34
C SER A 49 -1.77 3.42 16.02
N VAL A 50 -2.01 4.60 16.57
CA VAL A 50 -3.38 5.00 16.96
C VAL A 50 -4.23 5.12 15.69
N ALA A 51 -5.49 4.69 15.78
CA ALA A 51 -6.43 4.82 14.68
C ALA A 51 -6.76 6.30 14.42
N GLN A 52 -6.60 6.76 13.18
CA GLN A 52 -6.86 8.11 12.73
C GLN A 52 -8.21 8.21 12.01
N PRO A 53 -8.97 9.30 12.18
CA PRO A 53 -10.21 9.50 11.44
C PRO A 53 -9.94 9.72 9.94
N ILE A 54 -10.86 9.25 9.10
CA ILE A 54 -10.89 9.63 7.68
C ILE A 54 -11.66 10.96 7.59
N TYR A 55 -10.99 12.01 7.12
CA TYR A 55 -11.57 13.36 7.00
C TYR A 55 -12.58 13.48 5.86
N GLY A 56 -12.38 12.69 4.81
CA GLY A 56 -13.20 12.72 3.62
C GLY A 56 -12.69 11.72 2.60
N VAL A 57 -13.44 11.55 1.52
CA VAL A 57 -13.03 10.74 0.37
C VAL A 57 -13.12 11.61 -0.88
N ALA A 58 -12.02 11.70 -1.62
CA ALA A 58 -12.03 12.25 -2.97
C ALA A 58 -12.31 11.09 -3.94
N LYS A 59 -13.48 11.10 -4.59
CA LYS A 59 -13.88 10.03 -5.51
C LYS A 59 -13.45 10.31 -6.94
N SER A 60 -13.19 9.25 -7.69
CA SER A 60 -12.95 9.30 -9.15
C SER A 60 -11.87 10.31 -9.57
N VAL A 61 -10.82 10.45 -8.76
CA VAL A 61 -9.72 11.39 -8.99
C VAL A 61 -8.91 10.96 -10.20
N LEU A 62 -8.76 11.85 -11.17
CA LEU A 62 -7.93 11.61 -12.35
C LEU A 62 -6.46 11.55 -11.93
N ILE A 63 -5.85 10.39 -12.13
CA ILE A 63 -4.48 10.07 -11.75
C ILE A 63 -3.71 9.59 -12.98
N LYS A 64 -2.46 10.08 -13.10
CA LYS A 64 -1.52 9.64 -14.13
C LYS A 64 -0.25 9.13 -13.49
N VAL A 65 0.14 7.91 -13.84
CA VAL A 65 1.35 7.23 -13.36
C VAL A 65 2.08 6.70 -14.59
N GLY A 66 3.24 7.28 -14.91
CA GLY A 66 3.93 6.98 -16.18
C GLY A 66 3.02 7.18 -17.40
N ALA A 67 2.87 6.12 -18.21
CA ALA A 67 1.99 6.09 -19.37
C ALA A 67 0.51 5.81 -19.03
N TYR A 68 0.23 5.29 -17.83
CA TYR A 68 -1.14 5.01 -17.38
C TYR A 68 -1.85 6.30 -16.97
N GLU A 69 -3.10 6.43 -17.39
CA GLU A 69 -4.02 7.48 -16.99
C GLU A 69 -5.38 6.85 -16.67
N GLY A 70 -5.93 7.18 -15.52
CA GLY A 70 -7.17 6.57 -15.05
C GLY A 70 -7.74 7.28 -13.83
N LYS A 71 -8.70 6.66 -13.16
CA LYS A 71 -9.37 7.23 -12.00
C LYS A 71 -9.17 6.34 -10.78
N THR A 72 -9.07 6.96 -9.61
CA THR A 72 -9.04 6.22 -8.34
C THR A 72 -9.67 7.04 -7.20
N ASN A 73 -10.10 6.36 -6.14
CA ASN A 73 -10.60 7.01 -4.94
C ASN A 73 -9.45 7.22 -3.96
N LEU A 74 -9.45 8.36 -3.23
CA LEU A 74 -8.44 8.68 -2.23
C LEU A 74 -9.12 8.98 -0.89
N SER A 75 -8.76 8.23 0.15
CA SER A 75 -9.17 8.51 1.53
C SER A 75 -8.26 9.55 2.16
N ILE A 76 -8.83 10.60 2.72
CA ILE A 76 -8.06 11.72 3.27
C ILE A 76 -7.78 11.47 4.75
N VAL A 77 -6.50 11.48 5.10
CA VAL A 77 -6.02 11.18 6.46
C VAL A 77 -4.91 12.16 6.86
N VAL A 78 -4.74 12.38 8.17
CA VAL A 78 -3.55 13.06 8.68
C VAL A 78 -2.42 12.05 8.74
N MET A 79 -1.31 12.38 8.08
CA MET A 79 -0.12 11.53 7.98
C MET A 79 1.10 12.41 7.71
N ASP A 80 2.21 12.09 8.36
CA ASP A 80 3.39 12.97 8.38
C ASP A 80 4.42 12.55 7.33
N ASP A 81 4.68 11.24 7.21
CA ASP A 81 5.81 10.72 6.44
C ASP A 81 5.56 10.64 4.93
N PHE A 82 4.32 10.33 4.52
CA PHE A 82 3.98 10.13 3.11
C PHE A 82 2.90 11.08 2.64
N LYS A 83 2.98 11.49 1.38
CA LYS A 83 2.05 12.48 0.82
C LYS A 83 0.88 11.83 0.09
N LEU A 84 1.12 10.66 -0.52
CA LEU A 84 0.15 9.81 -1.20
C LEU A 84 0.59 8.35 -1.04
N ILE A 85 -0.33 7.46 -0.71
CA ILE A 85 -0.16 6.01 -0.71
C ILE A 85 -1.12 5.42 -1.74
N LEU A 86 -0.58 4.65 -2.68
CA LEU A 86 -1.36 3.81 -3.59
C LEU A 86 -1.34 2.39 -3.03
N GLY A 87 -2.51 1.98 -2.53
CA GLY A 87 -2.75 0.69 -1.90
C GLY A 87 -3.37 -0.31 -2.87
N LEU A 88 -3.94 -1.37 -2.30
CA LEU A 88 -4.53 -2.47 -3.05
C LEU A 88 -5.68 -2.04 -3.96
N ASP A 89 -6.47 -1.02 -3.61
CA ASP A 89 -7.48 -0.43 -4.50
C ASP A 89 -6.86 -0.07 -5.86
N PHE A 90 -5.84 0.79 -5.88
CA PHE A 90 -5.18 1.19 -7.12
C PHE A 90 -4.47 0.00 -7.78
N LEU A 91 -3.73 -0.81 -7.01
CA LEU A 91 -2.91 -1.89 -7.54
C LEU A 91 -3.75 -3.00 -8.20
N ARG A 92 -4.91 -3.34 -7.64
CA ARG A 92 -5.81 -4.35 -8.20
C ARG A 92 -6.54 -3.81 -9.42
N ASP A 93 -7.07 -2.58 -9.35
CA ASP A 93 -7.78 -1.93 -10.46
C ASP A 93 -6.88 -1.84 -11.72
N THR A 94 -5.59 -1.61 -11.50
CA THR A 94 -4.61 -1.49 -12.57
C THR A 94 -3.89 -2.79 -12.92
N ARG A 95 -4.18 -3.90 -12.22
CA ARG A 95 -3.50 -5.18 -12.35
C ARG A 95 -1.98 -5.03 -12.27
N THR A 96 -1.53 -4.29 -11.26
CA THR A 96 -0.12 -3.95 -11.08
C THR A 96 0.65 -5.05 -10.38
N VAL A 97 1.78 -5.44 -10.95
CA VAL A 97 2.80 -6.29 -10.36
C VAL A 97 3.98 -5.41 -9.93
N VAL A 98 4.43 -5.58 -8.69
CA VAL A 98 5.61 -4.90 -8.15
C VAL A 98 6.84 -5.77 -8.41
N LEU A 99 7.78 -5.28 -9.23
CA LEU A 99 9.01 -5.98 -9.59
C LEU A 99 10.19 -5.44 -8.77
N LEU A 100 10.38 -6.01 -7.58
CA LEU A 100 11.38 -5.55 -6.61
C LEU A 100 12.83 -5.61 -7.14
N HIS A 101 13.18 -6.65 -7.90
CA HIS A 101 14.56 -6.83 -8.40
C HIS A 101 15.00 -5.73 -9.39
N VAL A 102 14.05 -5.11 -10.09
CA VAL A 102 14.33 -4.10 -11.13
C VAL A 102 13.77 -2.72 -10.77
N ASP A 103 13.41 -2.52 -9.49
CA ASP A 103 12.83 -1.28 -8.97
C ASP A 103 11.74 -0.71 -9.89
N SER A 104 10.79 -1.55 -10.32
CA SER A 104 9.76 -1.14 -11.30
C SER A 104 8.37 -1.68 -10.95
N LEU A 105 7.35 -1.00 -11.46
CA LEU A 105 5.98 -1.48 -11.51
C LEU A 105 5.67 -1.96 -12.93
N MET A 106 4.98 -3.08 -13.06
CA MET A 106 4.40 -3.53 -14.31
C MET A 106 2.88 -3.49 -14.20
N MET A 107 2.21 -2.64 -14.98
CA MET A 107 0.75 -2.54 -15.01
C MET A 107 0.23 -3.42 -16.16
N MET A 108 -0.59 -4.43 -15.86
CA MET A 108 -1.09 -5.42 -16.84
C MET A 108 -2.46 -5.05 -17.43
N GLY A 109 -2.68 -3.75 -17.66
CA GLY A 109 -3.91 -3.24 -18.27
C GLY A 109 -4.07 -3.63 -19.75
N THR A 110 -4.98 -2.95 -20.45
CA THR A 110 -5.19 -3.17 -21.91
C THR A 110 -3.93 -2.96 -22.75
N LYS A 111 -3.05 -2.07 -22.28
CA LYS A 111 -1.69 -1.87 -22.80
C LYS A 111 -0.73 -2.03 -21.64
N PRO A 112 -0.03 -3.18 -21.54
CA PRO A 112 0.97 -3.37 -20.51
C PRO A 112 2.04 -2.28 -20.55
N CYS A 113 2.42 -1.75 -19.39
CA CYS A 113 3.50 -0.78 -19.30
C CYS A 113 4.36 -1.01 -18.05
N VAL A 114 5.65 -0.69 -18.18
CA VAL A 114 6.61 -0.74 -17.08
C VAL A 114 6.91 0.69 -16.66
N ILE A 115 6.81 0.95 -15.35
CA ILE A 115 7.05 2.24 -14.75
C ILE A 115 8.23 2.09 -13.81
N PRO A 116 9.38 2.74 -14.10
CA PRO A 116 10.51 2.72 -13.19
C PRO A 116 10.13 3.45 -11.90
N THR A 117 10.57 2.91 -10.78
CA THR A 117 10.31 3.50 -9.47
C THR A 117 11.52 4.26 -8.99
N LEU A 118 11.25 5.21 -8.11
CA LEU A 118 12.27 6.01 -7.46
C LEU A 118 12.76 5.24 -6.24
N ALA A 119 14.07 4.94 -6.22
CA ALA A 119 14.75 4.52 -5.01
C ALA A 119 14.51 5.58 -3.92
N GLY A 120 14.13 5.12 -2.73
CA GLY A 120 13.80 6.00 -1.59
C GLY A 120 15.02 6.73 -1.04
N ARG A 121 15.59 7.67 -1.79
CA ARG A 121 16.51 8.67 -1.23
C ARG A 121 15.72 9.93 -0.93
N THR A 122 14.95 9.86 0.15
CA THR A 122 14.63 11.05 0.93
C THR A 122 15.83 11.27 1.84
N GLY A 123 16.42 12.47 1.85
CA GLY A 123 17.49 12.86 2.80
C GLY A 123 17.02 12.94 4.26
N GLU A 124 15.90 12.30 4.58
CA GLU A 124 15.32 12.15 5.91
C GLU A 124 15.40 10.67 6.24
N ARG A 125 15.88 10.35 7.44
CA ARG A 125 16.10 9.00 7.96
C ARG A 125 14.79 8.20 7.93
N ASN A 126 14.49 7.61 6.78
CA ASN A 126 13.43 6.61 6.67
C ASN A 126 14.05 5.33 7.21
N LEU A 127 13.76 5.05 8.48
CA LEU A 127 14.09 3.79 9.11
C LEU A 127 13.49 2.66 8.23
N PRO A 128 14.27 1.63 7.86
CA PRO A 128 13.67 0.44 7.27
C PRO A 128 12.63 -0.13 8.23
N ALA A 129 11.60 -0.81 7.72
CA ALA A 129 10.53 -1.43 8.50
C ALA A 129 11.00 -2.52 9.50
N MET A 130 12.30 -2.68 9.70
CA MET A 130 12.94 -3.45 10.75
C MET A 130 14.10 -2.63 11.34
N LEU A 131 13.85 -1.90 12.41
CA LEU A 131 14.91 -1.59 13.37
C LEU A 131 14.88 -2.71 14.41
N PHE A 132 15.80 -3.67 14.30
CA PHE A 132 16.04 -4.60 15.39
C PHE A 132 16.63 -3.78 16.53
N GLU A 133 15.90 -3.61 17.63
CA GLU A 133 16.50 -3.04 18.83
C GLU A 133 17.69 -3.91 19.22
N LYS A 134 18.82 -3.24 19.46
CA LYS A 134 20.06 -3.89 19.84
C LYS A 134 19.84 -4.52 21.22
N GLY A 135 19.52 -5.81 21.22
CA GLY A 135 19.27 -6.59 22.42
C GLY A 135 20.39 -6.40 23.45
N CYS A 136 19.99 -6.12 24.68
CA CYS A 136 20.87 -6.15 25.84
C CYS A 136 21.58 -7.51 25.89
N LYS A 137 22.90 -7.52 26.10
CA LYS A 137 23.75 -8.72 25.99
C LYS A 137 23.51 -9.73 27.13
N ARG A 138 23.73 -11.01 26.76
CA ARG A 138 23.88 -12.28 27.54
C ARG A 138 22.55 -12.96 27.89
N SER A 139 22.19 -14.16 27.42
CA SER A 139 22.94 -15.35 26.95
C SER A 139 22.14 -16.15 25.89
N GLU A 140 22.83 -16.76 24.93
CA GLU A 140 22.33 -17.58 23.79
C GLU A 140 21.53 -18.87 24.14
N PRO A 141 20.90 -19.62 23.17
CA PRO A 141 20.86 -19.43 21.71
C PRO A 141 19.47 -19.48 21.01
N SER A 142 19.43 -18.83 19.84
CA SER A 142 18.74 -19.15 18.57
C SER A 142 17.28 -19.64 18.50
N VAL A 143 16.48 -18.82 17.79
CA VAL A 143 15.40 -19.13 16.83
C VAL A 143 14.77 -20.53 16.87
N ARG A 144 13.47 -20.58 17.16
CA ARG A 144 12.57 -21.65 16.68
C ARG A 144 11.42 -21.04 15.89
N PHE A 145 11.37 -21.36 14.60
CA PHE A 145 10.14 -21.28 13.82
C PHE A 145 9.28 -22.48 14.18
N SER A 146 8.13 -22.27 14.80
CA SER A 146 7.07 -23.27 14.87
C SER A 146 6.14 -23.05 13.68
N ASN A 147 6.29 -23.93 12.67
CA ASN A 147 5.30 -24.13 11.63
C ASN A 147 4.02 -24.68 12.29
N GLU A 148 2.96 -23.89 12.33
CA GLU A 148 1.63 -24.42 12.61
C GLU A 148 0.89 -24.55 11.28
N ILE A 149 0.92 -25.77 10.74
CA ILE A 149 0.10 -26.18 9.61
C ILE A 149 -1.36 -26.15 10.09
N GLU A 150 -2.16 -25.26 9.53
CA GLU A 150 -3.61 -25.25 9.68
C GLU A 150 -4.19 -26.63 9.36
N LYS A 151 -4.75 -27.29 10.37
CA LYS A 151 -5.61 -28.47 10.19
C LYS A 151 -6.93 -28.01 9.58
N ASN A 152 -7.13 -28.34 8.31
CA ASN A 152 -8.36 -28.03 7.57
C ASN A 152 -9.49 -29.02 7.96
N PRO A 153 -10.60 -28.59 8.59
CA PRO A 153 -11.56 -29.48 9.23
C PRO A 153 -12.68 -30.01 8.29
N TRP A 154 -12.54 -29.92 6.97
CA TRP A 154 -13.62 -30.23 6.02
C TRP A 154 -13.32 -31.31 4.97
N ARG A 155 -12.39 -32.23 5.23
CA ARG A 155 -12.23 -33.45 4.41
C ARG A 155 -12.27 -34.69 5.30
N ASN A 156 -13.48 -35.25 5.44
CA ASN A 156 -13.75 -36.70 5.45
C ASN A 156 -15.26 -36.93 5.60
N LYS A 157 -15.96 -36.97 4.47
CA LYS A 157 -17.12 -37.86 4.31
C LYS A 157 -16.73 -38.85 3.24
N GLU A 158 -16.01 -39.90 3.64
CA GLU A 158 -15.92 -41.11 2.84
C GLU A 158 -17.30 -41.77 2.90
N VAL A 159 -17.94 -41.83 1.74
CA VAL A 159 -19.05 -42.73 1.48
C VAL A 159 -18.46 -44.13 1.38
N VAL A 160 -19.04 -45.00 2.19
CA VAL A 160 -18.78 -46.43 2.31
C VAL A 160 -19.06 -47.13 0.98
N GLU A 161 -18.13 -47.95 0.51
CA GLU A 161 -18.45 -49.28 -0.03
C GLU A 161 -17.19 -50.16 -0.05
N ARG A 162 -17.30 -51.33 0.60
CA ARG A 162 -16.36 -52.44 0.49
C ARG A 162 -17.02 -53.52 -0.38
N VAL A 163 -16.18 -54.09 -1.24
CA VAL A 163 -16.31 -55.32 -2.06
C VAL A 163 -17.07 -55.16 -3.36
#